data_AF-M2QJ73-F1
#
_entry.id   AF-M2QJ73-F1
#
_cell.length_a   1.000
_cell.length_b   1.000
_cell.length_c   1.000
_cell.angle_alpha   90.00
_cell.angle_beta   90.00
_cell.angle_gamma   90.00
#
_symmetry.space_group_name_H-M   'P 1'
#
loop_
_entity.id
_entity.type
_entity.pdbx_description
1 polymer ?
#
loop_
_entity_poly.entity_id
_entity_poly.type
_entity_poly.pdbx_seq_one_letter_code
_entity_poly.pdbx_strand_id
1 'polypeptide(L)'
;MSGKAPYGLIAVTCAVIMVVLGVLVSGEGLSGPDELAVKWVGRAFGGNADLLQLLVLPTEAYVLIPVAAVAVGLCLAGRRRLEAQLTVVGPLVAIFANSWVLKPLFDRWKNTYLAYPSGHTVALVAVLTVLVLLARPGIATAVISVVGAVVLAGVTIGMIGLGYHYLTDVVGGTLFAVATVCATWVLLSWAARRREPAPSGG
;
A
#
# COMPACT_ATOMS: atom_id res chain seq x y z
N MET A 1 14.54 -23.62 -5.11
CA MET A 1 13.89 -23.57 -3.77
C MET A 1 13.39 -22.14 -3.52
N SER A 2 12.20 -21.98 -2.91
CA SER A 2 11.82 -20.78 -2.12
C SER A 2 11.32 -19.46 -2.76
N GLY A 3 10.90 -19.39 -4.03
CA GLY A 3 10.43 -18.10 -4.61
C GLY A 3 9.12 -17.50 -4.05
N LYS A 4 8.44 -18.17 -3.09
CA LYS A 4 7.13 -17.73 -2.52
C LYS A 4 7.10 -17.62 -1.01
N ALA A 5 7.93 -18.40 -0.33
CA ALA A 5 8.12 -18.30 1.11
C ALA A 5 8.42 -16.86 1.57
N PRO A 6 9.23 -16.03 0.86
CA PRO A 6 9.45 -14.66 1.33
C PRO A 6 8.18 -13.83 1.28
N TYR A 7 7.35 -13.92 0.23
CA TYR A 7 6.15 -13.10 0.12
C TYR A 7 5.05 -13.50 1.10
N GLY A 8 4.92 -14.79 1.40
CA GLY A 8 4.02 -15.26 2.46
C GLY A 8 4.44 -14.73 3.83
N LEU A 9 5.73 -14.82 4.15
CA LEU A 9 6.28 -14.32 5.42
C LEU A 9 6.17 -12.79 5.53
N ILE A 10 6.46 -12.06 4.45
CA ILE A 10 6.28 -10.59 4.38
C ILE A 10 4.82 -10.25 4.63
N ALA A 11 3.89 -10.95 3.96
CA ALA A 11 2.47 -10.69 4.11
C ALA A 11 2.00 -10.87 5.56
N VAL A 12 2.36 -12.00 6.19
CA VAL A 12 2.01 -12.28 7.58
C VAL A 12 2.65 -11.28 8.52
N THR A 13 3.94 -11.01 8.38
CA THR A 13 4.67 -10.05 9.24
C THR A 13 4.05 -8.66 9.17
N CYS A 14 3.82 -8.14 7.96
CA CYS A 14 3.19 -6.83 7.77
C CYS A 14 1.77 -6.80 8.34
N ALA A 15 0.96 -7.85 8.12
CA ALA A 15 -0.39 -7.94 8.66
C ALA A 15 -0.39 -7.94 10.20
N VAL A 16 0.50 -8.72 10.83
CA VAL A 16 0.60 -8.78 12.30
C VAL A 16 1.01 -7.43 12.88
N ILE A 17 2.05 -6.78 12.33
CA ILE A 17 2.50 -5.46 12.81
C ILE A 17 1.38 -4.43 12.62
N MET A 18 0.68 -4.47 11.49
CA MET A 18 -0.46 -3.59 11.24
C MET A 18 -1.57 -3.80 12.27
N VAL A 19 -1.96 -5.04 12.55
CA VAL A 19 -3.01 -5.33 13.55
C VAL A 19 -2.60 -4.87 14.93
N VAL A 20 -1.37 -5.16 15.36
CA VAL A 20 -0.84 -4.72 16.66
C VAL A 20 -0.86 -3.19 16.74
N LEU A 21 -0.38 -2.50 15.70
CA LEU A 21 -0.41 -1.04 15.65
C LEU A 21 -1.84 -0.52 15.74
N GLY A 22 -2.78 -1.07 14.95
CA GLY A 22 -4.19 -0.68 14.94
C GLY A 22 -4.87 -0.81 16.29
N VAL A 23 -4.61 -1.90 17.03
CA VAL A 23 -5.12 -2.08 18.40
C VAL A 23 -4.55 -1.01 19.34
N LEU A 24 -3.24 -0.72 19.24
CA LEU A 24 -2.57 0.28 20.09
C LEU A 24 -3.04 1.72 19.85
N VAL A 25 -3.60 2.02 18.67
CA VAL A 25 -4.02 3.38 18.28
C VAL A 25 -5.53 3.53 18.10
N SER A 26 -6.31 2.49 18.42
CA SER A 26 -7.78 2.50 18.34
C SER A 26 -8.42 3.58 19.21
N GLY A 27 -9.65 3.99 18.85
CA GLY A 27 -10.36 5.08 19.53
C GLY A 27 -9.96 6.47 19.03
N GLU A 28 -9.94 7.45 19.95
CA GLU A 28 -9.68 8.85 19.63
C GLU A 28 -8.34 9.34 20.19
N GLY A 29 -7.66 10.20 19.43
CA GLY A 29 -6.49 10.94 19.89
C GLY A 29 -5.19 10.63 19.15
N LEU A 30 -4.17 11.41 19.51
CA LEU A 30 -2.81 11.23 18.99
C LEU A 30 -2.06 10.21 19.84
N SER A 31 -1.32 9.32 19.18
CA SER A 31 -0.26 8.58 19.87
C SER A 31 1.00 9.46 19.99
N GLY A 32 1.92 9.11 20.90
CA GLY A 32 3.19 9.85 21.07
C GLY A 32 3.97 10.10 19.76
N PRO A 33 4.14 9.08 18.89
CA PRO A 33 4.75 9.28 17.57
C PRO A 33 3.97 10.24 16.67
N ASP A 34 2.64 10.23 16.72
CA ASP A 34 1.81 11.13 15.91
C ASP A 34 1.99 12.58 16.34
N GLU A 35 2.03 12.85 17.65
CA GLU A 35 2.30 14.21 18.15
C GLU A 35 3.66 14.74 17.71
N LEU A 36 4.70 13.92 17.80
CA LEU A 36 6.04 14.31 17.38
C LEU A 36 6.07 14.65 15.89
N ALA A 37 5.42 13.82 15.07
CA ALA A 37 5.34 14.01 13.63
C ALA A 37 4.56 15.28 13.27
N VAL A 38 3.41 15.52 13.90
CA VAL A 38 2.61 16.75 13.70
C VAL A 38 3.42 17.99 14.07
N LYS A 39 4.10 17.99 15.23
CA LYS A 39 4.96 19.11 15.68
C LYS A 39 6.14 19.35 14.74
N TRP A 40 6.71 18.30 14.16
CA TRP A 40 7.83 18.43 13.21
C TRP A 40 7.35 18.95 11.85
N VAL A 41 6.30 18.37 11.27
CA VAL A 41 5.74 18.80 9.98
C VAL A 41 5.24 20.24 10.08
N GLY A 42 4.54 20.60 11.16
CA GLY A 42 4.07 21.97 11.38
C GLY A 42 5.21 22.99 11.40
N ARG A 43 6.34 22.66 12.02
CA ARG A 43 7.53 23.55 12.05
C ARG A 43 8.24 23.66 10.70
N ALA A 44 8.35 22.56 9.97
CA ALA A 44 9.11 22.52 8.72
C ALA A 44 8.31 22.96 7.48
N PHE A 45 6.99 22.73 7.47
CA PHE A 45 6.13 22.88 6.28
C PHE A 45 4.85 23.68 6.51
N GLY A 46 4.54 24.12 7.74
CA GLY A 46 3.24 24.71 8.09
C GLY A 46 2.87 26.00 7.33
N GLY A 47 3.82 26.67 6.69
CA GLY A 47 3.58 27.88 5.89
C GLY A 47 3.32 27.65 4.40
N ASN A 48 3.34 26.41 3.90
CA ASN A 48 3.29 26.13 2.46
C ASN A 48 2.24 25.08 2.10
N ALA A 49 0.97 25.49 2.10
CA ALA A 49 -0.16 24.62 1.78
C ALA A 49 -0.08 24.03 0.37
N ASP A 50 0.39 24.80 -0.62
CA ASP A 50 0.52 24.35 -2.01
C ASP A 50 1.54 23.20 -2.13
N LEU A 51 2.68 23.32 -1.43
CA LEU A 51 3.66 22.24 -1.35
C LEU A 51 3.06 20.99 -0.71
N LEU A 52 2.32 21.12 0.38
CA LEU A 52 1.68 19.99 1.05
C LEU A 52 0.65 19.30 0.14
N GLN A 53 -0.14 20.06 -0.63
CA GLN A 53 -1.05 19.50 -1.64
C GLN A 53 -0.29 18.76 -2.75
N LEU A 54 0.80 19.36 -3.26
CA LEU A 54 1.65 18.72 -4.27
C LEU A 54 2.22 17.39 -3.76
N LEU A 55 2.59 17.32 -2.47
CA LEU A 55 3.10 16.09 -1.86
C LEU A 55 2.05 14.98 -1.74
N VAL A 56 0.76 15.30 -1.62
CA VAL A 56 -0.34 14.31 -1.56
C VAL A 56 -0.81 13.87 -2.95
N LEU A 57 -0.56 14.68 -3.99
CA LEU A 57 -0.92 14.43 -5.40
C LEU A 57 -0.70 12.96 -5.87
N PRO A 58 0.41 12.27 -5.53
CA PRO A 58 0.63 10.89 -5.97
C PRO A 58 -0.41 9.87 -5.49
N THR A 59 -1.18 10.21 -4.45
CA THR A 59 -2.26 9.34 -3.92
C THR A 59 -3.58 9.50 -4.66
N GLU A 60 -3.70 10.50 -5.51
CA GLU A 60 -4.94 10.84 -6.19
C GLU A 60 -5.33 9.77 -7.22
N ALA A 61 -6.62 9.47 -7.29
CA ALA A 61 -7.14 8.42 -8.18
C ALA A 61 -6.81 8.71 -9.65
N TYR A 62 -6.84 9.97 -10.08
CA TYR A 62 -6.50 10.37 -11.44
C TYR A 62 -5.00 10.23 -11.77
N VAL A 63 -4.13 10.04 -10.77
CA VAL A 63 -2.71 9.68 -10.97
C VAL A 63 -2.54 8.16 -10.93
N LEU A 64 -3.13 7.49 -9.94
CA LEU A 64 -2.95 6.05 -9.73
C LEU A 64 -3.62 5.20 -10.82
N ILE A 65 -4.80 5.59 -11.31
CA ILE A 65 -5.53 4.84 -12.34
C ILE A 65 -4.73 4.77 -13.66
N PRO A 66 -4.21 5.88 -14.22
CA PRO A 66 -3.35 5.81 -15.40
C PRO A 66 -2.09 4.95 -15.19
N VAL A 67 -1.43 5.07 -14.04
CA VAL A 67 -0.24 4.26 -13.72
C VAL A 67 -0.58 2.76 -13.73
N ALA A 68 -1.69 2.38 -13.08
CA ALA A 68 -2.17 1.00 -13.08
C ALA A 68 -2.55 0.52 -14.49
N ALA A 69 -3.23 1.36 -15.28
CA ALA A 69 -3.63 1.04 -16.65
C ALA A 69 -2.42 0.80 -17.56
N VAL A 70 -1.39 1.65 -17.48
CA VAL A 70 -0.12 1.46 -18.20
C VAL A 70 0.54 0.14 -17.77
N ALA A 71 0.61 -0.13 -16.47
CA ALA A 71 1.20 -1.38 -15.97
C ALA A 71 0.45 -2.63 -16.46
N VAL A 72 -0.90 -2.60 -16.50
CA VAL A 72 -1.72 -3.66 -17.10
C VAL A 72 -1.40 -3.81 -18.59
N GLY A 73 -1.39 -2.71 -19.34
CA GLY A 73 -1.09 -2.72 -20.79
C GLY A 73 0.27 -3.33 -21.09
N LEU A 74 1.32 -2.94 -20.35
CA LEU A 74 2.66 -3.50 -20.48
C LEU A 74 2.70 -5.00 -20.15
N CYS A 75 1.98 -5.45 -19.12
CA CYS A 75 1.88 -6.87 -18.80
C CYS A 75 1.19 -7.66 -19.91
N LEU A 76 0.08 -7.16 -20.44
CA LEU A 76 -0.66 -7.82 -21.51
C LEU A 76 0.16 -7.87 -22.81
N ALA A 77 0.86 -6.80 -23.17
CA ALA A 77 1.80 -6.77 -24.29
C ALA A 77 2.92 -7.81 -24.12
N GLY A 78 3.42 -7.98 -22.90
CA GLY A 78 4.39 -9.02 -22.55
C GLY A 78 3.81 -10.43 -22.34
N ARG A 79 2.51 -10.64 -22.59
CA ARG A 79 1.78 -11.91 -22.35
C ARG A 79 1.80 -12.39 -20.89
N ARG A 80 2.08 -11.48 -19.94
CA ARG A 80 2.16 -11.69 -18.48
C ARG A 80 0.78 -11.56 -17.84
N ARG A 81 -0.14 -12.48 -18.17
CA ARG A 81 -1.57 -12.39 -17.77
C ARG A 81 -1.78 -12.42 -16.26
N LEU A 82 -0.98 -13.20 -15.53
CA LEU A 82 -1.12 -13.32 -14.08
C LEU A 82 -0.71 -12.02 -13.36
N GLU A 83 0.33 -11.36 -13.86
CA GLU A 83 0.79 -10.07 -13.36
C GLU A 83 -0.18 -8.96 -13.71
N ALA A 84 -0.78 -8.98 -14.91
CA ALA A 84 -1.87 -8.07 -15.26
C ALA A 84 -3.06 -8.21 -14.29
N GLN A 85 -3.42 -9.44 -13.91
CA GLN A 85 -4.45 -9.68 -12.90
C GLN A 85 -4.05 -9.13 -11.53
N LEU A 86 -2.81 -9.35 -11.08
CA LEU A 86 -2.32 -8.81 -9.81
C LEU A 86 -2.44 -7.28 -9.75
N THR A 87 -2.09 -6.59 -10.84
CA THR A 87 -2.14 -5.12 -10.92
C THR A 87 -3.53 -4.54 -10.68
N VAL A 88 -4.58 -5.31 -10.99
CA VAL A 88 -5.96 -4.90 -10.75
C VAL A 88 -6.48 -5.44 -9.42
N VAL A 89 -6.36 -6.74 -9.21
CA VAL A 89 -6.97 -7.43 -8.05
C VAL A 89 -6.32 -6.99 -6.74
N GLY A 90 -4.99 -6.86 -6.69
CA GLY A 90 -4.27 -6.51 -5.48
C GLY A 90 -4.72 -5.17 -4.88
N PRO A 91 -4.64 -4.06 -5.63
CA PRO A 91 -5.11 -2.76 -5.16
C PRO A 91 -6.60 -2.72 -4.82
N LEU A 92 -7.47 -3.34 -5.64
CA LEU A 92 -8.90 -3.37 -5.36
C LEU A 92 -9.22 -4.08 -4.04
N VAL A 93 -8.65 -5.27 -3.83
CA VAL A 93 -8.85 -6.02 -2.57
C VAL A 93 -8.38 -5.19 -1.38
N ALA A 94 -7.21 -4.55 -1.49
CA ALA A 94 -6.68 -3.70 -0.42
C ALA A 94 -7.61 -2.50 -0.13
N ILE A 95 -8.09 -1.79 -1.16
CA ILE A 95 -8.98 -0.64 -0.99
C ILE A 95 -10.31 -1.05 -0.35
N PHE A 96 -10.94 -2.12 -0.84
CA PHE A 96 -12.22 -2.58 -0.31
C PHE A 96 -12.09 -3.09 1.12
N ALA A 97 -11.10 -3.94 1.40
CA ALA A 97 -10.88 -4.46 2.75
C ALA A 97 -10.52 -3.34 3.74
N ASN A 98 -9.74 -2.34 3.31
CA ASN A 98 -9.44 -1.17 4.14
C ASN A 98 -10.72 -0.43 4.55
N SER A 99 -11.55 -0.08 3.56
CA SER A 99 -12.70 0.80 3.75
C SER A 99 -13.85 0.12 4.49
N TRP A 100 -14.11 -1.15 4.19
CA TRP A 100 -15.31 -1.85 4.66
C TRP A 100 -15.05 -2.82 5.82
N VAL A 101 -13.79 -3.21 6.06
CA VAL A 101 -13.44 -4.15 7.12
C VAL A 101 -12.57 -3.47 8.16
N LEU A 102 -11.40 -2.97 7.76
CA LEU A 102 -10.41 -2.51 8.74
C LEU A 102 -10.81 -1.21 9.43
N LYS A 103 -11.34 -0.24 8.69
CA LYS A 103 -11.78 1.04 9.27
C LYS A 103 -12.83 0.82 10.37
N PRO A 104 -13.94 0.11 10.12
CA PRO A 104 -14.90 -0.21 11.19
C PRO A 104 -14.32 -1.07 12.30
N LEU A 105 -13.40 -1.99 11.98
CA LEU A 105 -12.83 -2.91 12.96
C LEU A 105 -11.95 -2.20 13.99
N PHE A 106 -11.09 -1.27 13.56
CA PHE A 106 -10.18 -0.56 14.47
C PHE A 106 -10.82 0.66 15.12
N ASP A 107 -11.91 1.17 14.53
CA ASP A 107 -12.70 2.27 15.08
C ASP A 107 -11.86 3.47 15.54
N ARG A 108 -10.80 3.78 14.77
CA ARG A 108 -9.95 4.93 15.08
C ARG A 108 -10.52 6.17 14.43
N TRP A 109 -10.91 7.13 15.25
CA TRP A 109 -11.54 8.36 14.79
C TRP A 109 -10.56 9.52 14.70
N LYS A 110 -10.72 10.30 13.63
CA LYS A 110 -10.11 11.62 13.49
C LYS A 110 -11.18 12.57 13.01
N ASN A 111 -11.54 13.55 13.86
CA ASN A 111 -12.66 14.44 13.63
C ASN A 111 -13.94 13.61 13.35
N THR A 112 -14.47 13.65 12.13
CA THR A 112 -15.75 13.04 11.75
C THR A 112 -15.61 11.75 10.93
N TYR A 113 -14.42 11.17 10.82
CA TYR A 113 -14.20 9.97 10.01
C TYR A 113 -13.23 8.96 10.63
N LEU A 114 -13.36 7.70 10.17
CA LEU A 114 -12.45 6.61 10.50
C LEU A 114 -11.10 6.79 9.77
N ALA A 115 -10.05 6.99 10.56
CA ALA A 115 -8.73 7.39 10.11
C ALA A 115 -7.80 6.20 9.84
N TYR A 116 -7.85 5.17 10.69
CA TYR A 116 -6.95 4.01 10.57
C TYR A 116 -7.63 2.84 9.85
N PRO A 117 -6.96 2.22 8.86
CA PRO A 117 -5.74 2.67 8.18
C PRO A 117 -6.01 3.74 7.11
N SER A 118 -4.98 4.50 6.74
CA SER A 118 -5.07 5.54 5.70
C SER A 118 -5.41 4.96 4.31
N GLY A 119 -6.55 5.35 3.75
CA GLY A 119 -7.02 4.87 2.44
C GLY A 119 -6.18 5.35 1.26
N HIS A 120 -5.78 6.62 1.26
CA HIS A 120 -4.88 7.21 0.25
C HIS A 120 -3.54 6.47 0.22
N THR A 121 -3.00 6.16 1.41
CA THR A 121 -1.77 5.40 1.54
C THR A 121 -1.95 3.96 1.04
N VAL A 122 -3.07 3.31 1.39
CA VAL A 122 -3.36 1.94 0.91
C VAL A 122 -3.38 1.89 -0.61
N ALA A 123 -4.06 2.83 -1.27
CA ALA A 123 -4.14 2.86 -2.73
C ALA A 123 -2.76 3.04 -3.38
N LEU A 124 -1.98 4.03 -2.93
CA LEU A 124 -0.64 4.30 -3.44
C LEU A 124 0.30 3.12 -3.22
N VAL A 125 0.39 2.63 -1.97
CA VAL A 125 1.35 1.58 -1.61
C VAL A 125 0.98 0.25 -2.26
N ALA A 126 -0.30 -0.04 -2.48
CA ALA A 126 -0.69 -1.23 -3.21
C ALA A 126 -0.18 -1.19 -4.65
N VAL A 127 -0.33 -0.06 -5.35
CA VAL A 127 0.22 0.14 -6.71
C VAL A 127 1.74 0.06 -6.70
N LEU A 128 2.43 0.73 -5.77
CA LEU A 128 3.90 0.67 -5.67
C LEU A 128 4.39 -0.77 -5.41
N THR A 129 3.73 -1.51 -4.53
CA THR A 129 4.07 -2.91 -4.21
C THR A 129 3.91 -3.80 -5.44
N VAL A 130 2.83 -3.61 -6.20
CA VAL A 130 2.64 -4.25 -7.51
C VAL A 130 3.83 -3.93 -8.41
N LEU A 131 4.16 -2.65 -8.64
CA LEU A 131 5.25 -2.26 -9.52
C LEU A 131 6.61 -2.88 -9.12
N VAL A 132 6.90 -2.95 -7.81
CA VAL A 132 8.09 -3.63 -7.27
C VAL A 132 8.08 -5.12 -7.60
N LEU A 133 6.94 -5.82 -7.43
CA LEU A 133 6.81 -7.24 -7.77
C LEU A 133 6.90 -7.52 -9.28
N LEU A 134 6.47 -6.57 -10.11
CA LEU A 134 6.52 -6.69 -11.57
C LEU A 134 7.90 -6.39 -12.15
N ALA A 135 8.74 -5.67 -11.41
CA ALA A 135 10.06 -5.22 -11.82
C ALA A 135 11.02 -6.40 -12.02
N ARG A 136 12.00 -6.22 -12.92
CA ARG A 136 13.10 -7.18 -13.04
C ARG A 136 13.98 -7.12 -11.78
N PRO A 137 14.38 -8.26 -11.21
CA PRO A 137 15.30 -8.28 -10.08
C PRO A 137 16.59 -7.51 -10.38
N GLY A 138 17.11 -6.80 -9.38
CA GLY A 138 18.30 -5.94 -9.52
C GLY A 138 17.94 -4.45 -9.57
N ILE A 139 18.59 -3.71 -10.48
CA ILE A 139 18.53 -2.23 -10.52
C ILE A 139 17.09 -1.71 -10.64
N ALA A 140 16.25 -2.31 -11.49
CA ALA A 140 14.88 -1.84 -11.68
C ALA A 140 14.05 -1.93 -10.38
N THR A 141 14.18 -3.06 -9.65
CA THR A 141 13.52 -3.24 -8.35
C THR A 141 14.04 -2.21 -7.34
N ALA A 142 15.34 -1.99 -7.29
CA ALA A 142 15.96 -1.02 -6.38
C ALA A 142 15.48 0.42 -6.66
N VAL A 143 15.50 0.84 -7.93
CA VAL A 143 15.04 2.18 -8.34
C VAL A 143 13.58 2.40 -7.99
N ILE A 144 12.69 1.46 -8.36
CA ILE A 144 11.25 1.59 -8.06
C ILE A 144 11.01 1.63 -6.54
N SER A 145 11.74 0.81 -5.77
CA SER A 145 11.61 0.79 -4.31
C SER A 145 12.06 2.11 -3.67
N VAL A 146 13.20 2.65 -4.11
CA VAL A 146 13.74 3.93 -3.60
C VAL A 146 12.83 5.09 -3.98
N VAL A 147 12.42 5.19 -5.25
CA VAL A 147 11.50 6.23 -5.71
C VAL A 147 10.16 6.12 -4.98
N GLY A 148 9.62 4.91 -4.84
CA GLY A 148 8.39 4.66 -4.09
C GLY A 148 8.51 5.08 -2.62
N ALA A 149 9.64 4.81 -1.97
CA ALA A 149 9.90 5.24 -0.59
C ALA A 149 9.97 6.76 -0.45
N VAL A 150 10.63 7.45 -1.40
CA VAL A 150 10.69 8.92 -1.43
C VAL A 150 9.29 9.52 -1.64
N VAL A 151 8.51 8.98 -2.58
CA VAL A 151 7.13 9.40 -2.82
C VAL A 151 6.28 9.19 -1.57
N LEU A 152 6.36 8.02 -0.92
CA LEU A 152 5.63 7.73 0.31
C LEU A 152 6.04 8.67 1.46
N ALA A 153 7.33 9.00 1.58
CA ALA A 153 7.80 9.97 2.57
C ALA A 153 7.19 11.36 2.33
N GLY A 154 7.17 11.83 1.07
CA GLY A 154 6.51 13.07 0.68
C GLY A 154 5.02 13.06 1.01
N VAL A 155 4.31 12.01 0.60
CA VAL A 155 2.89 11.81 0.93
C VAL A 155 2.66 11.81 2.43
N THR A 156 3.51 11.15 3.22
CA THR A 156 3.40 11.15 4.68
C THR A 156 3.45 12.57 5.24
N ILE A 157 4.39 13.40 4.76
CA ILE A 157 4.50 14.81 5.15
C ILE A 157 3.25 15.58 4.75
N GLY A 158 2.79 15.44 3.50
CA GLY A 158 1.60 16.10 2.99
C GLY A 158 0.34 15.73 3.79
N MET A 159 0.14 14.45 4.07
CA MET A 159 -1.02 13.91 4.79
C MET A 159 -1.06 14.40 6.24
N ILE A 160 0.09 14.49 6.91
CA ILE A 160 0.20 15.02 8.27
C ILE A 160 -0.01 16.54 8.26
N GLY A 161 0.65 17.25 7.33
CA GLY A 161 0.63 18.71 7.26
C GLY A 161 -0.74 19.29 6.90
N LEU A 162 -1.48 18.62 6.02
CA LEU A 162 -2.87 18.96 5.69
C LEU A 162 -3.87 18.46 6.76
N GLY A 163 -3.39 17.71 7.76
CA GLY A 163 -4.25 17.13 8.77
C GLY A 163 -5.21 16.08 8.21
N TYR A 164 -4.83 15.34 7.17
CA TYR A 164 -5.65 14.25 6.63
C TYR A 164 -5.49 12.97 7.46
N HIS A 165 -4.29 12.64 7.92
CA HIS A 165 -4.03 11.41 8.66
C HIS A 165 -2.87 11.57 9.64
N TYR A 166 -2.88 10.76 10.69
CA TYR A 166 -1.74 10.64 11.60
C TYR A 166 -0.63 9.77 10.99
N LEU A 167 0.59 9.89 11.53
CA LEU A 167 1.73 9.08 11.07
C LEU A 167 1.43 7.59 11.14
N THR A 168 0.85 7.15 12.25
CA THR A 168 0.49 5.75 12.47
C THR A 168 -0.58 5.25 11.51
N ASP A 169 -1.50 6.09 11.02
CA ASP A 169 -2.48 5.72 9.98
C ASP A 169 -1.79 5.42 8.64
N VAL A 170 -0.77 6.21 8.31
CA VAL A 170 0.04 6.03 7.09
C VAL A 170 0.89 4.77 7.20
N VAL A 171 1.53 4.52 8.35
CA VAL A 171 2.29 3.29 8.60
C VAL A 171 1.38 2.06 8.51
N GLY A 172 0.20 2.10 9.15
CA GLY A 172 -0.79 1.03 9.08
C GLY A 172 -1.26 0.75 7.65
N GLY A 173 -1.60 1.80 6.90
CA GLY A 173 -2.01 1.67 5.50
C GLY A 173 -0.90 1.08 4.61
N THR A 174 0.35 1.48 4.85
CA THR A 174 1.51 0.95 4.14
C THR A 174 1.68 -0.56 4.38
N LEU A 175 1.69 -0.97 5.66
CA LEU A 175 1.82 -2.38 6.04
C LEU A 175 0.66 -3.22 5.50
N PHE A 176 -0.56 -2.70 5.58
CA PHE A 176 -1.74 -3.41 5.08
C PHE A 176 -1.71 -3.62 3.56
N ALA A 177 -1.33 -2.59 2.80
CA ALA A 177 -1.25 -2.68 1.35
C ALA A 177 -0.17 -3.69 0.90
N VAL A 178 1.02 -3.63 1.50
CA VAL A 178 2.10 -4.61 1.24
C VAL A 178 1.61 -6.02 1.56
N ALA A 179 0.99 -6.21 2.73
CA ALA A 179 0.47 -7.51 3.15
C ALA A 179 -0.55 -8.07 2.15
N THR A 180 -1.51 -7.25 1.75
CA THR A 180 -2.61 -7.65 0.87
C THR A 180 -2.12 -7.98 -0.53
N VAL A 181 -1.24 -7.16 -1.12
CA VAL A 181 -0.70 -7.41 -2.46
C VAL A 181 0.17 -8.67 -2.47
N CYS A 182 1.05 -8.85 -1.49
CA CYS A 182 1.86 -10.07 -1.38
C CYS A 182 1.00 -11.32 -1.17
N ALA A 183 -0.02 -11.27 -0.31
CA ALA A 183 -0.96 -12.38 -0.12
C ALA A 183 -1.72 -12.70 -1.41
N THR A 184 -2.22 -11.67 -2.10
CA THR A 184 -2.92 -11.82 -3.40
C THR A 184 -2.01 -12.47 -4.43
N TRP A 185 -0.74 -12.08 -4.51
CA TRP A 185 0.22 -12.69 -5.41
C TRP A 185 0.45 -14.18 -5.10
N VAL A 186 0.61 -14.53 -3.82
CA VAL A 186 0.77 -15.93 -3.38
C VAL A 186 -0.46 -16.76 -3.79
N LEU A 187 -1.67 -16.24 -3.55
CA LEU A 187 -2.93 -16.92 -3.87
C LEU A 187 -3.15 -17.08 -5.38
N LEU A 188 -2.99 -16.01 -6.17
CA LEU A 188 -3.10 -16.06 -7.63
C LEU A 188 -2.09 -17.06 -8.22
N SER A 189 -0.84 -16.99 -7.75
CA SER A 189 0.21 -17.91 -8.17
C SER A 189 -0.12 -19.35 -7.81
N TRP A 190 -0.70 -19.61 -6.64
CA TRP A 190 -1.12 -20.94 -6.21
C TRP A 190 -2.27 -21.48 -7.05
N ALA A 191 -3.28 -20.66 -7.31
CA ALA A 191 -4.43 -21.03 -8.13
C ALA A 191 -4.03 -21.35 -9.58
N ALA A 192 -3.11 -20.58 -10.16
CA ALA A 192 -2.62 -20.81 -11.52
C ALA A 192 -1.98 -22.20 -11.68
N ARG A 193 -1.12 -22.62 -10.73
CA ARG A 193 -0.49 -23.96 -10.76
C ARG A 193 -1.48 -25.10 -10.63
N ARG A 194 -2.55 -24.93 -9.84
CA ARG A 194 -3.57 -25.98 -9.71
C ARG A 194 -4.37 -26.22 -10.99
N ARG A 195 -4.33 -25.28 -11.93
CA ARG A 195 -5.02 -25.38 -13.21
C ARG A 195 -4.15 -25.97 -14.31
N GLU A 196 -2.85 -26.16 -14.08
CA GLU A 196 -1.96 -26.85 -15.03
C GLU A 196 -2.33 -28.35 -15.02
N PRO A 197 -2.74 -28.93 -16.18
CA PRO A 197 -3.04 -30.36 -16.27
C PRO A 197 -1.83 -31.20 -15.85
N ALA A 198 -2.07 -32.32 -15.17
CA ALA A 198 -1.00 -33.27 -14.87
C ALA A 198 -0.29 -33.68 -16.18
N PRO A 199 1.05 -33.79 -16.20
CA PRO A 199 1.75 -34.25 -17.40
C PRO A 199 1.18 -35.60 -17.80
N SER A 200 0.64 -35.70 -19.02
CA SER A 200 0.32 -37.00 -19.61
C SER A 200 1.64 -37.75 -19.77
N GLY A 201 1.90 -38.71 -18.89
CA GLY A 201 3.04 -39.61 -19.02
C GLY A 201 2.86 -40.44 -20.29
N GLY A 202 3.66 -40.12 -21.31
CA GLY A 202 3.86 -40.92 -22.51
C GLY A 202 5.32 -41.36 -22.58
#